data_AF-A0A9J5XKJ5-F1
#
_entry.id   AF-A0A9J5XKJ5-F1
#
_cell.length_a   1.000
_cell.length_b   1.000
_cell.length_c   1.000
_cell.angle_alpha   90.00
_cell.angle_beta   90.00
_cell.angle_gamma   90.00
#
_symmetry.space_group_name_H-M   'P 1'
#
loop_
_entity.id
_entity.type
_entity.pdbx_description
1 polymer ?
#
loop_
_entity_poly.entity_id
_entity_poly.type
_entity_poly.pdbx_seq_one_letter_code
_entity_poly.pdbx_strand_id
1 'polypeptide(L)'
;MESKFAHIIVFFLLATSFETLLARKESDGPEVIELQKEFECNGKQRWPELIGVPTKLAKEIIEKENPSINDVPIILNGTPVPLNYRCNRVRLFDNILGDVVQIPLVS
;
A
#
# COMPACT_ATOMS: atom_id res chain seq x y z
N MET A 1 -28.78 -42.91 -44.31
CA MET A 1 -29.30 -42.37 -43.04
C MET A 1 -28.22 -41.42 -42.52
N GLU A 2 -27.95 -40.31 -43.23
CA GLU A 2 -26.59 -39.70 -43.17
C GLU A 2 -26.57 -38.28 -42.59
N SER A 3 -27.52 -37.42 -42.97
CA SER A 3 -27.48 -35.98 -42.63
C SER A 3 -27.74 -35.68 -41.14
N LYS A 4 -28.63 -36.45 -40.49
CA LYS A 4 -28.98 -36.26 -39.08
C LYS A 4 -27.82 -36.65 -38.15
N PHE A 5 -27.07 -37.70 -38.50
CA PHE A 5 -25.90 -38.13 -37.75
C PHE A 5 -24.73 -37.17 -37.93
N ALA A 6 -24.53 -36.61 -39.12
CA ALA A 6 -23.50 -35.61 -39.37
C ALA A 6 -23.69 -34.35 -38.49
N HIS A 7 -24.93 -33.87 -38.32
CA HIS A 7 -25.20 -32.71 -37.46
C HIS A 7 -24.94 -33.01 -35.98
N ILE A 8 -25.30 -34.22 -35.53
CA ILE A 8 -25.04 -34.67 -34.16
C ILE A 8 -23.52 -34.74 -33.91
N ILE A 9 -22.75 -35.30 -34.86
CA ILE A 9 -21.29 -35.38 -34.76
C ILE A 9 -20.66 -33.99 -34.75
N VAL A 10 -21.09 -33.08 -35.63
CA VAL A 10 -20.60 -31.68 -35.65
C VAL A 10 -20.92 -30.97 -34.34
N PHE A 11 -22.11 -31.18 -33.78
CA PHE A 11 -22.49 -30.61 -32.49
C PHE A 11 -21.62 -31.14 -31.34
N PHE A 12 -21.34 -32.45 -31.31
CA PHE A 12 -20.45 -33.03 -30.31
C PHE A 12 -19.00 -32.56 -30.47
N LEU A 13 -18.49 -32.41 -31.70
CA LEU A 13 -17.15 -31.88 -31.96
C LEU A 13 -17.03 -30.39 -31.61
N LEU A 14 -18.09 -29.61 -31.79
CA LEU A 14 -18.15 -28.23 -31.31
C LEU A 14 -18.23 -28.18 -29.79
N ALA A 15 -19.02 -29.03 -29.15
CA ALA A 15 -19.14 -29.06 -27.69
C ALA A 15 -17.79 -29.41 -27.02
N THR A 16 -17.03 -30.36 -27.57
CA THR A 16 -15.71 -30.71 -27.02
C THR A 16 -14.66 -29.61 -27.26
N SER A 17 -14.75 -28.85 -28.34
CA SER A 17 -13.86 -27.70 -28.56
C SER A 17 -14.17 -26.55 -27.59
N PHE A 18 -15.45 -26.29 -27.29
CA PHE A 18 -15.85 -25.30 -26.29
C PHE A 18 -15.32 -25.63 -24.88
N GLU A 19 -15.37 -26.89 -24.46
CA GLU A 19 -14.81 -27.30 -23.16
C GLU A 19 -13.29 -27.09 -23.09
N THR A 20 -12.55 -27.36 -24.17
CA THR A 20 -11.10 -27.07 -24.22
C THR A 20 -10.80 -25.56 -24.19
N LEU A 21 -11.71 -24.71 -24.67
CA LEU A 21 -11.58 -23.26 -24.61
C LEU A 21 -11.87 -22.71 -23.21
N LEU A 22 -12.86 -23.24 -22.50
CA LEU A 22 -13.18 -22.88 -21.11
C LEU A 22 -12.18 -23.45 -20.10
N ALA A 23 -11.43 -24.50 -20.48
CA ALA A 23 -10.34 -25.07 -19.69
C ALA A 23 -9.06 -24.21 -19.69
N ARG A 24 -8.98 -23.12 -20.47
CA ARG A 24 -8.02 -22.05 -20.19
C ARG A 24 -8.48 -21.29 -18.95
N LYS A 25 -8.24 -21.95 -17.81
CA LYS A 25 -8.20 -21.34 -16.50
C LYS A 25 -7.29 -20.12 -16.60
N GLU A 26 -7.88 -18.95 -16.42
CA GLU A 26 -7.15 -17.73 -16.11
C GLU A 26 -6.33 -18.03 -14.86
N SER A 27 -5.06 -18.33 -15.07
CA SER A 27 -4.08 -18.57 -14.03
C SER A 27 -3.59 -17.22 -13.52
N ASP A 28 -4.52 -16.36 -13.09
CA ASP A 28 -4.18 -15.19 -12.29
C ASP A 28 -4.21 -15.61 -10.82
N GLY A 29 -3.14 -16.27 -10.42
CA GLY A 29 -2.72 -16.39 -9.03
C GLY A 29 -1.23 -16.72 -9.02
N PRO A 30 -0.42 -16.28 -8.02
CA PRO A 30 -0.61 -15.34 -6.92
C PRO A 30 0.29 -14.09 -7.06
N GLU A 31 0.73 -13.74 -8.27
CA GLU A 31 1.78 -12.72 -8.50
C GLU A 31 1.41 -11.33 -7.93
N VAL A 32 0.13 -11.00 -7.89
CA VAL A 32 -0.40 -9.74 -7.33
C VAL A 32 -0.24 -9.65 -5.80
N ILE A 33 -0.21 -10.78 -5.09
CA ILE A 33 -0.14 -10.82 -3.62
C ILE A 33 1.31 -10.66 -3.14
N GLU A 34 2.28 -11.14 -3.91
CA GLU A 34 3.70 -11.05 -3.54
C GLU A 34 4.24 -9.61 -3.66
N LEU A 35 3.70 -8.81 -4.59
CA LEU A 35 4.04 -7.39 -4.76
C LEU A 35 3.58 -6.49 -3.60
N GLN A 36 2.52 -6.86 -2.88
CA GLN A 36 1.98 -6.06 -1.78
C GLN A 36 2.75 -6.23 -0.47
N LYS A 37 3.55 -7.30 -0.34
CA LYS A 37 4.26 -7.62 0.89
C LYS A 37 5.52 -6.78 1.12
N GLU A 38 6.05 -6.13 0.09
CA GLU A 38 7.33 -5.40 0.18
C GLU A 38 7.22 -3.94 0.66
N PHE A 39 6.01 -3.39 0.84
CA PHE A 39 5.82 -1.97 1.21
C PHE A 39 5.16 -1.73 2.57
N GLU A 40 5.16 -2.72 3.47
CA GLU A 40 4.63 -2.52 4.82
C GLU A 40 5.72 -1.97 5.76
N CYS A 41 5.56 -0.73 6.24
CA CYS A 41 6.45 -0.18 7.26
C CYS A 41 6.10 -0.75 8.64
N ASN A 42 7.12 -1.20 9.37
CA ASN A 42 6.93 -1.74 10.71
C ASN A 42 6.59 -0.66 11.75
N GLY A 43 5.81 -1.05 12.76
CA GLY A 43 5.50 -0.23 13.93
C GLY A 43 4.38 0.79 13.71
N LYS A 44 4.20 1.68 14.69
CA LYS A 44 3.20 2.75 14.62
C LYS A 44 3.56 3.73 13.51
N GLN A 45 2.57 4.16 12.73
CA GLN A 45 2.80 5.01 11.55
C GLN A 45 2.17 6.41 11.62
N ARG A 46 1.34 6.68 12.65
CA ARG A 46 0.58 7.93 12.78
C ARG A 46 0.45 8.32 14.25
N TRP A 47 0.53 9.61 14.54
CA TRP A 47 0.50 10.17 15.90
C TRP A 47 -0.48 11.36 16.04
N PRO A 48 -1.79 11.16 15.85
CA PRO A 48 -2.77 12.26 15.96
C PRO A 48 -2.75 12.98 17.31
N GLU A 49 -2.37 12.28 18.38
CA GLU A 49 -2.26 12.81 19.74
C GLU A 49 -1.13 13.84 19.94
N LEU A 50 -0.19 13.94 19.00
CA LEU A 50 0.95 14.86 19.11
C LEU A 50 0.68 16.26 18.58
N ILE A 51 -0.50 16.55 18.01
CA ILE A 51 -0.88 17.92 17.65
C ILE A 51 -0.87 18.81 18.91
N GLY A 52 -0.19 19.94 18.83
CA GLY A 52 -0.04 20.90 19.93
C GLY A 52 1.07 20.53 20.92
N VAL A 53 1.76 19.40 20.74
CA VAL A 53 2.90 19.02 21.58
C VAL A 53 4.16 19.75 21.08
N PRO A 54 5.06 20.21 21.97
CA PRO A 54 6.36 20.75 21.56
C PRO A 54 7.14 19.73 20.72
N THR A 55 7.65 20.16 19.56
CA THR A 55 8.31 19.28 18.57
C THR A 55 9.44 18.43 19.13
N LYS A 56 10.23 18.98 20.06
CA LYS A 56 11.31 18.24 20.73
C LYS A 56 10.78 17.04 21.51
N LEU A 57 9.69 17.23 22.26
CA LEU A 57 9.03 16.16 23.00
C LEU A 57 8.34 15.18 22.04
N ALA A 58 7.66 15.68 21.00
CA ALA A 58 7.03 14.84 19.98
C ALA A 58 8.05 13.92 19.30
N LYS A 59 9.25 14.42 19.00
CA LYS A 59 10.35 13.64 18.42
C LYS A 59 10.75 12.47 19.33
N GLU A 60 10.97 12.74 20.62
CA GLU A 60 11.32 11.70 21.59
C GLU A 60 10.22 10.63 21.70
N ILE A 61 8.95 11.02 21.67
CA ILE A 61 7.82 10.10 21.70
C ILE A 61 7.82 9.20 20.45
N ILE A 62 7.99 9.78 19.25
CA ILE A 62 8.00 9.03 17.98
C ILE A 62 9.15 8.01 17.94
N GLU A 63 10.37 8.43 18.27
CA GLU A 63 11.54 7.55 18.26
C GLU A 63 11.39 6.40 19.27
N LYS A 64 10.73 6.65 20.40
CA LYS A 64 10.42 5.64 21.41
C LYS A 64 9.32 4.66 20.97
N GLU A 65 8.25 5.16 20.35
CA GLU A 65 7.10 4.35 19.96
C GLU A 65 7.31 3.57 18.66
N ASN A 66 8.15 4.08 17.76
CA ASN A 66 8.59 3.35 16.57
C ASN A 66 10.11 3.45 16.40
N PRO A 67 10.87 2.48 16.95
CA PRO A 67 12.34 2.42 16.82
C PRO A 67 12.87 2.25 15.39
N SER A 68 12.00 1.97 14.41
CA SER A 68 12.38 1.91 12.99
C SER A 68 12.55 3.32 12.38
N ILE A 69 12.06 4.35 13.06
CA ILE A 69 12.20 5.76 12.65
C ILE A 69 13.53 6.28 13.19
N ASN A 70 14.40 6.73 12.28
CA ASN A 70 15.69 7.35 12.62
C ASN A 70 15.87 8.73 12.00
N ASP A 71 14.86 9.22 11.27
CA ASP A 71 14.86 10.52 10.62
C ASP A 71 13.59 11.29 11.01
N VAL A 72 13.72 12.23 11.95
CA VAL A 72 12.60 13.06 12.41
C VAL A 72 12.94 14.55 12.23
N PRO A 73 12.85 15.08 11.00
CA PRO A 73 13.14 16.49 10.74
C PRO A 73 12.00 17.37 11.28
N ILE A 74 12.38 18.49 11.89
CA ILE A 74 11.45 19.55 12.32
C ILE A 74 11.46 20.63 11.22
N ILE A 75 10.28 20.97 10.72
CA ILE A 75 10.09 21.76 9.51
C ILE A 75 8.98 22.78 9.78
N LEU A 76 9.23 24.05 9.43
CA LEU A 76 8.19 25.07 9.54
C LEU A 76 6.98 24.73 8.66
N ASN A 77 5.79 24.79 9.23
CA ASN A 77 4.56 24.50 8.53
C ASN A 77 4.42 25.34 7.24
N GLY A 78 4.04 24.69 6.14
CA GLY A 78 3.96 25.30 4.81
C GLY A 78 5.25 25.25 3.99
N THR A 79 6.36 24.78 4.56
CA THR A 79 7.60 24.55 3.80
C THR A 79 7.41 23.41 2.80
N PRO A 80 7.71 23.60 1.50
CA PRO A 80 7.67 22.52 0.51
C PRO A 80 8.64 21.38 0.88
N VAL A 81 8.17 20.14 0.85
CA VAL A 81 8.97 18.94 1.12
C VAL A 81 8.92 17.95 -0.04
N PRO A 82 9.96 17.14 -0.25
CA PRO A 82 9.93 16.08 -1.26
C PRO A 82 8.80 15.09 -1.02
N LEU A 83 8.16 14.60 -2.08
CA LEU A 83 7.03 13.65 -2.01
C LEU A 83 7.46 12.17 -1.92
N ASN A 84 8.76 11.89 -1.79
CA ASN A 84 9.25 10.52 -1.67
C ASN A 84 8.79 9.89 -0.36
N TYR A 85 8.35 8.62 -0.37
CA TYR A 85 7.92 7.90 0.82
C TYR A 85 9.09 7.15 1.48
N ARG A 86 9.25 7.25 2.80
CA ARG A 86 10.31 6.58 3.57
C ARG A 86 9.79 6.00 4.89
N CYS A 87 9.87 4.68 5.05
CA CYS A 87 9.45 4.00 6.27
C CYS A 87 10.20 4.44 7.55
N ASN A 88 11.40 5.02 7.40
CA ASN A 88 12.24 5.43 8.52
C ASN A 88 12.14 6.92 8.87
N ARG A 89 11.18 7.65 8.29
CA ARG A 89 11.07 9.10 8.46
C ARG A 89 9.67 9.54 8.90
N VAL A 90 9.62 10.47 9.85
CA VAL A 90 8.41 11.18 10.26
C VAL A 90 8.72 12.67 10.27
N ARG A 91 8.02 13.46 9.46
CA ARG A 91 8.21 14.91 9.45
C ARG A 91 7.36 15.56 10.55
N LEU A 92 7.99 16.37 11.39
CA LEU A 92 7.29 17.22 12.34
C LEU A 92 7.13 18.61 11.73
N PHE A 93 5.88 19.00 11.48
CA PHE A 93 5.57 20.35 11.03
C PHE A 93 5.24 21.24 12.22
N ASP A 94 5.99 22.32 12.40
CA ASP A 94 5.87 23.20 13.54
C ASP A 94 5.36 24.60 13.18
N ASN A 95 4.86 25.30 14.19
CA ASN A 95 4.54 26.72 14.10
C ASN A 95 5.69 27.56 14.67
N ILE A 96 5.52 28.88 14.65
CA ILE A 96 6.49 29.82 15.22
C ILE A 96 6.69 29.68 16.74
N LEU A 97 5.82 28.94 17.44
CA LEU A 97 5.92 28.65 18.86
C LEU A 97 6.68 27.33 19.14
N GLY A 98 6.97 26.55 18.08
CA GLY A 98 7.67 25.27 18.19
C GLY A 98 6.75 24.07 18.49
N ASP A 99 5.44 24.23 18.31
CA ASP A 99 4.44 23.18 18.52
C ASP A 99 4.05 22.49 17.22
N VAL A 100 3.77 21.19 17.28
CA VAL A 100 3.31 20.40 16.15
C VAL A 100 1.93 20.86 15.68
N VAL A 101 1.77 21.13 14.40
CA VAL A 101 0.50 21.63 13.81
C VAL A 101 -0.13 20.70 12.77
N GLN A 102 0.58 19.67 12.33
CA GLN A 102 0.05 18.61 11.47
C GLN A 102 0.17 17.26 12.15
N ILE A 103 -0.69 16.31 11.79
CA ILE A 103 -0.58 14.92 12.27
C ILE A 103 0.78 14.36 11.81
N PRO A 104 1.69 13.96 12.72
CA PRO A 104 2.91 13.28 12.33
C PRO A 104 2.57 11.90 11.76
N LEU A 105 3.19 11.60 10.62
CA LEU A 105 2.98 10.37 9.87
C LEU A 105 4.28 9.94 9.20
N VAL A 106 4.42 8.61 9.06
CA VAL A 106 5.53 8.01 8.32
C VAL A 106 5.45 8.47 6.88
N SER A 107 6.53 9.05 6.36
CA SER A 107 6.55 9.69 5.04
C SER A 107 7.95 9.83 4.48
#